data_AF-A0A2S9Z476-F1
#
_entry.id   AF-A0A2S9Z476-F1
#
_cell.length_a   1.000
_cell.length_b   1.000
_cell.length_c   1.000
_cell.angle_alpha   90.00
_cell.angle_beta   90.00
_cell.angle_gamma   90.00
#
_symmetry.space_group_name_H-M   'P 1'
#
loop_
_entity.id
_entity.type
_entity.pdbx_description
1 polymer ?
#
loop_
_entity_poly.entity_id
_entity_poly.type
_entity_poly.pdbx_seq_one_letter_code
_entity_poly.pdbx_strand_id
1 'polypeptide(L)'
;MRRMWKNDDGAVTIEAALGSAALILLTCALIAGLATMAAHIAAVHVAHTTARALAVGDTPPTTPGIRTRTDIHGDWVTVYATASAPAPFPDQVATAHFPQENLP
;
A
#
# COMPACT_ATOMS: atom_id res chain seq x y z
N MET A 1 -45.18 -44.31 24.02
CA MET A 1 -43.90 -44.01 23.32
C MET A 1 -44.19 -43.12 22.13
N ARG A 2 -43.75 -41.86 22.12
CA ARG A 2 -43.74 -41.03 20.91
C ARG A 2 -42.44 -40.21 20.93
N ARG A 3 -41.42 -40.69 20.25
CA ARG A 3 -40.18 -39.93 20.00
C ARG A 3 -40.53 -38.82 19.01
N MET A 4 -40.49 -37.58 19.46
CA MET A 4 -40.51 -36.41 18.59
C MET A 4 -39.07 -35.87 18.56
N TRP A 5 -38.25 -36.46 17.70
CA TRP A 5 -37.02 -35.81 17.24
C TRP A 5 -37.44 -34.86 16.14
N LYS A 6 -37.70 -33.61 16.50
CA LYS A 6 -37.74 -32.52 15.53
C LYS A 6 -36.47 -31.71 15.77
N ASN A 7 -35.38 -32.20 15.20
CA ASN A 7 -34.17 -31.41 14.99
C ASN A 7 -34.53 -30.29 13.99
N ASP A 8 -35.03 -29.17 14.50
CA ASP A 8 -35.06 -27.90 13.77
C ASP A 8 -33.92 -26.98 14.26
N ASP A 9 -32.86 -27.54 14.86
CA ASP A 9 -31.63 -26.83 15.29
C ASP A 9 -30.55 -26.82 14.18
N GLY A 10 -30.93 -27.10 12.93
CA GLY A 10 -30.02 -27.33 11.81
C GLY A 10 -30.17 -26.36 10.64
N ALA A 11 -30.86 -25.22 10.84
CA ALA A 11 -30.99 -24.18 9.81
C ALA A 11 -29.97 -23.06 10.01
N VAL A 12 -28.69 -23.39 10.13
CA VAL A 12 -27.65 -22.48 9.60
C VAL A 12 -27.68 -22.71 8.09
N THR A 13 -28.56 -21.96 7.43
CA THR A 13 -28.94 -22.23 6.05
C THR A 13 -27.83 -21.87 5.05
N ILE A 14 -28.03 -22.24 3.78
CA ILE A 14 -27.20 -21.81 2.65
C ILE A 14 -27.07 -20.27 2.62
N GLU A 15 -28.11 -19.55 3.03
CA GLU A 15 -28.13 -18.09 3.13
C GLU A 15 -27.20 -17.57 4.23
N ALA A 16 -27.13 -18.23 5.39
CA ALA A 16 -26.16 -17.88 6.42
C ALA A 16 -24.72 -18.17 5.99
N ALA A 17 -24.50 -19.27 5.25
CA ALA A 17 -23.20 -19.58 4.65
C ALA A 17 -22.80 -18.56 3.56
N LEU A 18 -23.73 -18.17 2.69
CA LEU A 18 -23.51 -17.14 1.67
C LEU A 18 -23.29 -15.76 2.29
N GLY A 19 -24.08 -15.40 3.31
CA GLY A 19 -23.95 -14.13 4.01
C GLY A 19 -22.61 -14.02 4.75
N SER A 20 -22.19 -15.09 5.43
CA SER A 20 -20.88 -15.14 6.10
C SER A 20 -19.73 -15.13 5.09
N ALA A 21 -19.81 -15.88 3.99
CA ALA A 21 -18.81 -15.85 2.92
C ALA A 21 -18.67 -14.45 2.31
N ALA A 22 -19.79 -13.77 2.03
CA ALA A 22 -19.79 -12.40 1.51
C ALA A 22 -19.14 -11.42 2.48
N LEU A 23 -19.46 -11.50 3.78
CA LEU A 23 -18.86 -10.66 4.82
C LEU A 23 -17.36 -10.91 4.96
N ILE A 24 -16.91 -12.16 4.90
CA ILE A 24 -15.48 -12.51 4.93
C ILE A 24 -14.76 -11.91 3.72
N LEU A 25 -15.31 -12.10 2.50
CA LEU A 25 -14.73 -11.55 1.28
C LEU A 25 -14.66 -10.02 1.32
N LEU A 26 -15.72 -9.36 1.77
CA LEU A 26 -15.73 -7.91 1.95
C LEU A 26 -14.66 -7.47 2.95
N THR A 27 -14.54 -8.16 4.08
CA THR A 27 -13.54 -7.85 5.11
C THR A 27 -12.12 -8.01 4.57
N CYS A 28 -11.84 -9.10 3.85
CA CYS A 28 -10.55 -9.30 3.18
C CYS A 28 -10.27 -8.19 2.15
N ALA A 29 -11.27 -7.79 1.36
CA ALA A 29 -11.13 -6.72 0.38
C ALA A 29 -10.82 -5.37 1.04
N LEU A 30 -11.48 -5.05 2.16
CA LEU A 30 -11.21 -3.84 2.94
C LEU A 30 -9.78 -3.83 3.50
N ILE A 31 -9.33 -4.94 4.10
CA ILE A 31 -7.96 -5.07 4.61
C ILE A 31 -6.94 -4.91 3.49
N ALA A 32 -7.18 -5.55 2.33
CA ALA A 32 -6.31 -5.41 1.17
C ALA A 32 -6.26 -3.97 0.63
N GLY A 33 -7.41 -3.28 0.63
CA GLY A 33 -7.50 -1.86 0.25
C GLY A 33 -6.71 -0.96 1.19
N LEU A 34 -6.84 -1.15 2.50
CA LEU A 34 -6.11 -0.40 3.52
C LEU A 34 -4.60 -0.63 3.42
N ALA A 35 -4.17 -1.88 3.26
CA ALA A 35 -2.76 -2.21 3.07
C ALA A 35 -2.18 -1.57 1.80
N THR A 36 -2.96 -1.50 0.73
CA THR A 36 -2.56 -0.84 -0.51
C THR A 36 -2.42 0.68 -0.33
N MET A 37 -3.36 1.32 0.38
CA MET A 37 -3.25 2.74 0.72
C MET A 37 -2.05 3.03 1.61
N ALA A 38 -1.76 2.17 2.59
CA ALA A 38 -0.57 2.30 3.43
C ALA A 38 0.71 2.21 2.60
N ALA A 39 0.80 1.27 1.66
CA ALA A 39 1.92 1.15 0.74
C ALA A 39 2.08 2.39 -0.16
N HIS A 40 0.97 2.95 -0.65
CA HIS A 40 1.00 4.18 -1.44
C HIS A 40 1.54 5.38 -0.65
N ILE A 41 1.04 5.58 0.58
CA ILE A 41 1.52 6.66 1.46
C ILE A 41 3.01 6.49 1.77
N ALA A 42 3.45 5.25 2.02
CA ALA A 42 4.87 4.95 2.24
C ALA A 42 5.72 5.28 1.00
N ALA A 43 5.27 4.91 -0.20
CA ALA A 43 5.95 5.27 -1.44
C ALA A 43 6.04 6.79 -1.62
N VAL A 44 4.97 7.54 -1.38
CA VAL A 44 4.97 9.01 -1.46
C VAL A 44 5.95 9.61 -0.47
N HIS A 45 5.98 9.13 0.76
CA HIS A 45 6.89 9.61 1.80
C HIS A 45 8.36 9.36 1.43
N VAL A 46 8.69 8.14 0.98
CA VAL A 46 10.06 7.80 0.56
C VAL A 46 10.49 8.60 -0.66
N ALA A 47 9.61 8.77 -1.66
CA ALA A 47 9.90 9.60 -2.82
C ALA A 47 10.22 11.05 -2.40
N HIS A 48 9.38 11.65 -1.55
CA HIS A 48 9.59 13.01 -1.06
C HIS A 48 10.89 13.19 -0.27
N THR A 49 11.12 12.32 0.70
CA THR A 49 12.30 12.40 1.57
C THR A 49 13.59 12.16 0.78
N THR A 50 13.58 11.23 -0.17
CA THR A 50 14.71 10.94 -1.07
C THR A 50 14.99 12.11 -1.99
N ALA A 51 13.97 12.65 -2.66
CA ALA A 51 14.14 13.77 -3.59
C ALA A 51 14.66 15.01 -2.87
N ARG A 52 14.16 15.31 -1.67
CA ARG A 52 14.64 16.41 -0.84
C ARG A 52 16.08 16.18 -0.35
N ALA A 53 16.40 15.00 0.15
CA ALA A 53 17.76 14.69 0.61
C ALA A 53 18.78 14.93 -0.51
N LEU A 54 18.49 14.45 -1.72
CA LEU A 54 19.32 14.66 -2.90
C LEU A 54 19.40 16.14 -3.32
N ALA A 55 18.29 16.89 -3.25
CA ALA A 55 18.27 18.30 -3.62
C ALA A 55 19.14 19.18 -2.72
N VAL A 56 19.34 18.78 -1.46
CA VAL A 56 20.18 19.46 -0.46
C VAL A 56 21.62 18.89 -0.43
N GLY A 57 21.88 17.80 -1.15
CA GLY A 57 23.17 17.10 -1.15
C GLY A 57 23.39 16.17 0.05
N ASP A 58 22.32 15.78 0.76
CA ASP A 58 22.37 14.81 1.85
C ASP A 58 22.20 13.37 1.34
N THR A 59 22.61 12.40 2.15
CA THR A 59 22.47 10.97 1.83
C THR A 59 21.01 10.54 1.98
N PRO A 60 20.37 9.97 0.94
CA PRO A 60 18.97 9.56 1.03
C PRO A 60 18.74 8.45 2.06
N PRO A 61 17.64 8.50 2.82
CA PRO A 61 17.28 7.42 3.73
C PRO A 61 16.95 6.15 2.93
N THR A 62 17.42 5.00 3.41
CA THR A 62 17.02 3.69 2.87
C THR A 62 15.84 3.15 3.65
N THR A 63 14.75 2.80 2.96
CA THR A 63 13.59 2.15 3.59
C THR A 63 13.52 0.67 3.18
N PRO A 64 13.55 -0.27 4.15
CA PRO A 64 13.50 -1.70 3.84
C PRO A 64 12.27 -2.06 2.99
N GLY A 65 12.48 -2.88 1.95
CA GLY A 65 11.41 -3.37 1.10
C GLY A 65 10.86 -2.36 0.08
N ILE A 66 11.37 -1.12 0.04
CA ILE A 66 10.97 -0.10 -0.94
C ILE A 66 12.14 0.15 -1.89
N ARG A 67 11.91 -0.02 -3.19
CA ARG A 67 12.91 0.28 -4.22
C ARG A 67 12.85 1.75 -4.59
N THR A 68 14.00 2.44 -4.58
CA THR A 68 14.13 3.84 -4.98
C THR A 68 14.94 3.96 -6.28
N ARG A 69 14.47 4.78 -7.22
CA ARG A 69 15.23 5.18 -8.42
C ARG A 69 15.36 6.69 -8.46
N THR A 70 16.57 7.17 -8.72
CA THR A 70 16.88 8.60 -8.71
C THR A 70 17.45 9.08 -10.04
N ASP A 71 17.11 10.30 -10.43
CA ASP A 71 17.56 10.93 -11.68
C ASP A 71 17.73 12.44 -11.47
N ILE A 72 18.66 13.05 -12.21
CA ILE A 72 19.04 14.46 -12.16
C ILE A 72 19.01 15.00 -13.60
N HIS A 73 18.13 15.97 -13.89
CA HIS A 73 18.01 16.60 -15.23
C HIS A 73 18.28 18.12 -15.15
N GLY A 74 18.91 18.67 -16.20
CA GLY A 74 19.63 19.95 -16.22
C GLY A 74 18.89 21.29 -16.03
N ASP A 75 19.74 22.32 -15.93
CA ASP A 75 19.64 23.77 -15.66
C ASP A 75 18.95 24.22 -14.35
N TRP A 76 17.86 23.57 -13.93
CA TRP A 76 17.28 23.73 -12.59
C TRP A 76 17.09 22.34 -12.02
N VAL A 77 18.18 21.80 -11.45
CA VAL A 77 18.29 20.37 -11.20
C VAL A 77 17.11 19.87 -10.38
N THR A 78 16.25 19.15 -11.09
CA THR A 78 15.07 18.54 -10.50
C THR A 78 15.48 17.12 -10.16
N VAL A 79 15.47 16.80 -8.86
CA VAL A 79 15.73 15.44 -8.41
C VAL A 79 14.43 14.64 -8.43
N TYR A 80 14.45 13.53 -9.15
CA TYR A 80 13.37 12.55 -9.20
C TYR A 80 13.66 11.45 -8.19
N ALA A 81 12.67 11.02 -7.44
CA ALA A 81 12.76 9.78 -6.67
C ALA A 81 11.49 8.97 -6.90
N THR A 82 11.61 7.81 -7.51
CA THR A 82 10.51 6.86 -7.68
C THR A 82 10.61 5.78 -6.63
N ALA A 83 9.62 5.65 -5.76
CA ALA A 83 9.54 4.62 -4.73
C ALA A 83 8.49 3.56 -5.09
N SER A 84 8.82 2.27 -4.98
CA SER A 84 7.91 1.13 -5.22
C SER A 84 7.71 0.34 -3.93
N ALA A 85 6.49 0.33 -3.39
CA ALA A 85 6.12 -0.39 -2.17
C ALA A 85 5.25 -1.63 -2.49
N PRO A 86 5.55 -2.83 -1.95
CA PRO A 86 4.72 -4.02 -2.14
C PRO A 86 3.31 -3.81 -1.57
N ALA A 87 2.29 -4.23 -2.32
CA ALA A 87 0.90 -4.15 -1.89
C ALA A 87 0.07 -5.37 -2.36
N PRO A 88 -1.06 -5.70 -1.70
CA PRO A 88 -1.93 -6.80 -2.11
C PRO A 88 -2.53 -6.60 -3.50
N PHE A 89 -2.89 -5.36 -3.83
CA PHE A 89 -3.12 -4.89 -5.20
C PHE A 89 -1.79 -4.30 -5.70
N PRO A 90 -1.52 -4.25 -7.02
CA PRO A 90 -0.17 -4.08 -7.59
C PRO A 90 0.76 -3.10 -6.86
N ASP A 91 2.08 -3.33 -6.93
CA ASP A 91 3.10 -2.46 -6.30
C ASP A 91 2.77 -0.97 -6.48
N GLN A 92 2.79 -0.24 -5.36
CA GLN A 92 2.43 1.18 -5.34
C GLN A 92 3.66 2.01 -5.66
N VAL A 93 3.53 2.86 -6.69
CA VAL A 93 4.61 3.69 -7.19
C VAL A 93 4.28 5.17 -6.99
N ALA A 94 5.23 5.93 -6.45
CA ALA A 94 5.13 7.39 -6.31
C ALA A 94 6.41 8.06 -6.77
N THR A 95 6.28 9.25 -7.37
CA THR A 95 7.41 10.09 -7.80
C THR A 95 7.30 11.47 -7.18
N ALA A 96 8.42 12.02 -6.70
CA ALA A 96 8.52 13.39 -6.21
C ALA A 96 9.61 14.15 -6.96
N HIS A 97 9.44 15.47 -7.04
CA HIS A 97 10.31 16.39 -7.77
C HIS A 97 10.71 17.54 -6.84
N PHE A 98 12.01 17.81 -6.71
CA PHE A 98 12.53 18.92 -5.92
C PHE A 98 13.51 19.76 -6.72
N PRO A 99 13.42 21.11 -6.68
CA PRO A 99 14.46 21.98 -7.23
C PRO A 99 15.72 21.83 -6.39
N GLN A 100 16.88 21.88 -7.03
CA GLN A 100 18.16 21.82 -6.33
C GLN A 100 18.39 23.06 -5.50
N GLU A 101 18.81 22.83 -4.26
CA GLU A 101 19.11 23.88 -3.31
C GLU A 101 20.62 24.00 -3.08
N ASN A 102 21.35 22.88 -3.14
CA ASN A 102 22.79 22.88 -2.87
C ASN A 102 23.50 21.78 -3.69
N LEU A 103 24.39 22.18 -4.61
CA LEU A 103 25.32 21.26 -5.28
C LEU A 103 26.65 21.22 -4.54
N PRO A 104 27.34 20.06 -4.45
CA PRO A 104 28.78 20.07 -4.43
C PRO A 104 29.37 20.63 -5.73
#